data_AF-A0A7S2GWP4-F1
#
_entry.id   AF-A0A7S2GWP4-F1
#
_cell.length_a   1.000
_cell.length_b   1.000
_cell.length_c   1.000
_cell.angle_alpha   90.00
_cell.angle_beta   90.00
_cell.angle_gamma   90.00
#
_symmetry.space_group_name_H-M   'P 1'
#
loop_
_entity.id
_entity.type
_entity.pdbx_description
1 polymer ?
#
loop_
_entity_poly.entity_id
_entity_poly.type
_entity_poly.pdbx_seq_one_letter_code
_entity_poly.pdbx_strand_id
1 'polypeptide(L)'
;TVMTHKAYGVGVYHYFRDFHVTVKHGISAPPWLENAFESPLAVSLTGLGTMLNILNDQGATTTGDAGVQWLCGEGPGTAAAPPNPSRTAPAPVQVPTPPPLTSPPLPPAQAPVLPAPTQPPRPATPQ
;
A
#
# COMPACT_ATOMS: atom_id res chain seq x y z
N THR A 1 10.37 -13.20 6.44
CA THR A 1 11.08 -12.11 7.13
C THR A 1 11.31 -10.97 6.17
N VAL A 2 11.09 -9.73 6.60
CA VAL A 2 11.35 -8.53 5.80
C VAL A 2 12.77 -8.05 6.11
N MET A 3 13.58 -7.90 5.07
CA MET A 3 14.99 -7.49 5.20
C MET A 3 15.22 -6.04 4.81
N THR A 4 14.38 -5.50 3.93
CA THR A 4 14.45 -4.13 3.47
C THR A 4 13.05 -3.54 3.44
N HIS A 5 12.92 -2.33 3.96
CA HIS A 5 11.72 -1.51 3.89
C HIS A 5 12.16 -0.05 3.93
N LYS A 6 11.33 0.84 3.38
CA LYS A 6 11.51 2.29 3.49
C LYS A 6 10.14 2.94 3.37
N ALA A 7 9.83 3.87 4.26
CA ALA A 7 8.56 4.58 4.28
C ALA A 7 8.78 6.03 4.73
N TYR A 8 7.98 6.95 4.18
CA TYR A 8 8.09 8.38 4.42
C TYR A 8 6.71 8.95 4.75
N GLY A 9 6.60 9.75 5.81
CA GLY A 9 5.37 10.46 6.17
C GLY A 9 4.18 9.55 6.48
N VAL A 10 4.41 8.43 7.15
CA VAL A 10 3.35 7.47 7.50
C VAL A 10 2.48 8.04 8.61
N GLY A 11 1.17 8.20 8.36
CA GLY A 11 0.21 8.66 9.36
C GLY A 11 -0.73 7.57 9.85
N VAL A 12 -0.86 7.45 11.17
CA VAL A 12 -1.83 6.55 11.83
C VAL A 12 -2.88 7.38 12.56
N TYR A 13 -4.14 7.13 12.27
CA TYR A 13 -5.27 7.82 12.88
C TYR A 13 -6.07 6.85 13.73
N HIS A 14 -6.51 7.27 14.91
CA HIS A 14 -7.41 6.46 15.72
C HIS A 14 -8.63 7.25 16.19
N TYR A 15 -9.80 6.59 16.10
CA TYR A 15 -11.08 7.09 16.57
C TYR A 15 -11.91 5.92 17.09
N PHE A 16 -11.95 5.77 18.42
CA PHE A 16 -12.80 4.77 19.07
C PHE A 16 -13.99 5.47 19.70
N ARG A 17 -15.18 5.33 19.11
CA ARG A 17 -16.36 6.09 19.52
C ARG A 17 -16.99 5.57 20.81
N ASP A 18 -17.11 4.24 20.91
CA ASP A 18 -18.06 3.63 21.85
C ASP A 18 -17.41 3.13 23.16
N PHE A 19 -16.10 2.88 23.15
CA PHE A 19 -15.39 2.32 24.31
C PHE A 19 -13.98 2.86 24.44
N HIS A 20 -13.46 2.86 25.68
CA HIS A 20 -12.05 3.11 25.94
C HIS A 20 -11.19 1.99 25.36
N VAL A 21 -10.35 2.32 24.39
CA VAL A 21 -9.45 1.36 23.74
C VAL A 21 -8.02 1.85 23.85
N THR A 22 -7.14 1.01 24.39
CA THR A 22 -5.71 1.27 24.45
C THR A 22 -4.98 0.40 23.43
N VAL A 23 -4.31 1.04 22.48
CA VAL A 23 -3.46 0.41 21.48
C VAL A 23 -2.00 0.57 21.89
N LYS A 24 -1.22 -0.51 21.85
CA LYS A 24 0.20 -0.45 22.24
C LYS A 24 1.02 0.44 21.29
N HIS A 25 0.87 0.26 19.98
CA HIS A 25 1.53 1.09 18.97
C HIS A 25 0.74 1.17 17.67
N GLY A 26 0.93 2.26 16.92
CA GLY A 26 0.33 2.43 15.59
C GLY A 26 1.05 1.63 14.50
N ILE A 27 2.37 1.56 14.58
CA ILE A 27 3.22 0.85 13.61
C ILE A 27 4.04 -0.20 14.35
N SER A 28 4.07 -1.42 13.80
CA SER A 28 4.96 -2.48 14.26
C SER A 28 5.97 -2.82 13.17
N ALA A 29 7.25 -2.82 13.52
CA ALA A 29 8.32 -3.18 12.61
C ALA A 29 9.37 -4.04 13.31
N PRO A 30 10.14 -4.88 12.58
CA PRO A 30 11.33 -5.47 13.14
C PRO A 30 12.31 -4.40 13.64
N PRO A 31 13.05 -4.64 14.75
CA PRO A 31 13.95 -3.62 15.33
C PRO A 31 15.01 -3.09 14.35
N TRP A 32 15.46 -3.92 13.40
CA TRP A 32 16.44 -3.52 12.36
C TRP A 32 15.83 -2.66 11.24
N LEU A 33 14.50 -2.46 11.23
CA LEU A 33 13.78 -1.63 10.25
C LEU A 33 13.12 -0.41 10.89
N GLU A 34 13.33 -0.12 12.17
CA GLU A 34 12.71 1.05 12.80
C GLU A 34 13.17 2.36 12.13
N ASN A 35 14.44 2.46 11.75
CA ASN A 35 14.99 3.61 11.02
C ASN A 35 14.58 3.66 9.53
N ALA A 36 13.77 2.71 9.06
CA ALA A 36 13.20 2.76 7.73
C ALA A 36 12.05 3.77 7.60
N PHE A 37 11.48 4.21 8.72
CA PHE A 37 10.32 5.10 8.77
C PHE A 37 10.77 6.53 9.01
N GLU A 38 10.61 7.38 8.00
CA GLU A 38 10.93 8.80 8.09
C GLU A 38 9.68 9.62 8.45
N SER A 39 9.76 10.33 9.56
CA SER A 39 8.70 11.22 10.07
C SER A 39 7.31 10.56 10.16
N PRO A 40 7.16 9.38 10.80
CA PRO A 40 5.83 8.85 11.05
C PRO A 40 5.10 9.69 12.12
N LEU A 41 3.77 9.72 12.02
CA LEU A 41 2.91 10.48 12.93
C LEU A 41 1.71 9.64 13.39
N ALA A 42 1.21 9.95 14.58
CA ALA A 42 -0.05 9.45 15.10
C ALA A 42 -1.00 10.61 15.43
N VAL A 43 -2.30 10.43 15.15
CA VAL A 43 -3.35 11.42 15.43
C VAL A 43 -4.49 10.76 16.19
N SER A 44 -4.84 11.34 17.34
CA SER A 44 -6.09 11.04 18.03
C SER A 44 -7.21 11.90 17.45
N LEU A 45 -8.28 11.29 16.94
CA LEU A 45 -9.40 12.03 16.35
C LEU A 45 -10.53 12.27 17.36
N THR A 46 -10.21 12.71 18.59
CA THR A 46 -11.21 13.01 19.65
C THR A 46 -12.09 11.83 20.05
N GLY A 47 -11.60 10.60 19.88
CA GLY A 47 -12.26 9.39 20.36
C GLY A 47 -11.85 9.03 21.80
N LEU A 48 -12.41 7.94 22.31
CA LEU A 48 -12.05 7.30 23.58
C LEU A 48 -10.77 6.45 23.46
N GLY A 49 -9.99 6.64 22.39
CA GLY A 49 -8.77 5.91 22.09
C GLY A 49 -7.54 6.47 22.77
N THR A 50 -6.64 5.58 23.16
CA THR A 50 -5.29 5.89 23.60
C THR A 50 -4.32 5.03 22.80
N MET A 51 -3.32 5.63 22.15
CA MET A 51 -2.22 4.91 21.53
C MET A 51 -0.94 5.23 22.30
N LEU A 52 -0.27 4.22 22.86
CA LEU A 52 0.87 4.43 23.75
C LEU A 52 2.11 4.93 23.00
N ASN A 53 2.41 4.33 21.84
CA ASN A 53 3.59 4.62 21.04
C ASN A 53 3.24 4.76 19.55
N ILE A 54 4.06 5.47 18.77
CA ILE A 54 3.87 5.61 17.32
C ILE A 54 4.43 4.39 16.59
N LEU A 55 5.67 4.01 16.91
CA LEU A 55 6.41 2.91 16.27
C LEU A 55 6.99 2.01 17.37
N ASN A 56 6.57 0.75 17.45
CA ASN A 56 7.01 -0.21 18.47
C ASN A 56 6.91 0.37 19.91
N ASP A 57 8.04 0.74 20.50
CA ASP A 57 8.16 1.35 21.84
C ASP A 57 8.70 2.80 21.76
N GLN A 58 8.58 3.44 20.60
CA GLN A 58 9.02 4.81 20.28
C GLN A 58 7.84 5.76 20.00
N GLY A 59 8.04 7.03 20.32
CA GLY A 59 7.07 8.11 20.10
C GLY A 59 6.16 8.35 21.30
N ALA A 60 5.57 9.53 21.34
CA ALA A 60 4.70 9.93 22.44
C ALA A 60 3.30 9.33 22.33
N THR A 61 2.65 9.15 23.49
CA THR A 61 1.26 8.70 23.57
C THR A 61 0.32 9.74 22.97
N THR A 62 -0.71 9.28 22.25
CA THR A 62 -1.81 10.11 21.74
C THR A 62 -3.14 9.72 22.38
N THR A 63 -3.90 10.72 22.86
CA THR A 63 -5.21 10.54 23.50
C THR A 63 -6.14 11.69 23.12
N GLY A 64 -7.47 11.45 23.19
CA GLY A 64 -8.57 12.38 23.54
C GLY A 64 -8.74 13.77 22.91
N ASP A 65 -7.69 14.53 22.61
CA ASP A 65 -7.75 16.00 22.45
C ASP A 65 -7.36 16.48 21.05
N ALA A 66 -7.75 15.73 20.00
CA ALA A 66 -7.29 16.00 18.63
C ALA A 66 -5.74 16.01 18.48
N GLY A 67 -5.03 15.37 19.42
CA GLY A 67 -3.57 15.47 19.53
C GLY A 67 -2.85 14.80 18.37
N VAL A 68 -1.88 15.52 17.79
CA VAL A 68 -0.93 15.00 16.79
C VAL A 68 0.41 14.80 17.47
N GLN A 69 1.01 13.63 17.27
CA GLN A 69 2.37 13.34 17.72
C GLN A 69 3.20 12.88 16.54
N TRP A 70 4.38 13.48 16.42
CA TRP A 70 5.37 13.13 15.41
C TRP A 70 6.50 12.37 16.07
N LEU A 71 6.99 11.34 15.39
CA LEU A 71 8.27 10.73 15.71
C LEU A 71 9.31 11.31 14.74
N CYS A 72 9.95 12.39 15.18
CA CYS A 72 11.04 13.05 14.44
C CYS A 72 12.37 12.71 15.11
N GLY A 73 13.19 11.91 14.44
CA GLY A 73 14.51 11.50 14.90
C GLY A 73 14.90 10.15 14.32
N GLU A 74 16.20 9.90 14.21
CA GLU A 74 16.67 8.53 14.02
C GLU A 74 16.37 7.76 15.30
N GLY A 75 15.78 6.57 15.17
CA GLY A 75 15.54 5.68 16.30
C GLY A 75 16.87 5.28 16.97
N PRO A 76 16.82 4.76 18.21
CA PRO A 76 18.01 4.26 18.88
C PRO A 76 18.75 3.28 17.94
N GLY A 77 20.07 3.42 17.86
CA GLY A 77 20.92 2.75 16.86
C GLY A 77 20.44 1.33 16.57
N THR A 78 19.94 1.11 15.34
CA THR A 78 19.23 -0.10 14.95
C THR A 78 20.02 -1.35 15.32
N ALA A 79 19.34 -2.31 15.95
CA ALA A 79 19.90 -3.64 16.16
C ALA A 79 20.37 -4.22 14.83
N ALA A 80 21.51 -4.92 14.83
CA ALA A 80 22.03 -5.57 13.64
C ALA A 80 20.95 -6.48 13.03
N ALA A 81 20.71 -6.34 11.74
CA ALA A 81 19.81 -7.23 11.03
C ALA A 81 20.28 -8.68 11.23
N PRO A 82 19.36 -9.64 11.48
CA PRO A 82 19.74 -11.05 11.53
C PRO A 82 20.42 -11.44 10.21
N PRO A 83 21.41 -12.36 10.26
CA PRO A 83 22.09 -12.81 9.05
C PRO A 83 21.04 -13.25 8.06
N ASN A 84 20.99 -12.56 6.92
CA ASN A 84 20.08 -12.88 5.85
C ASN A 84 20.36 -14.35 5.49
N PRO A 85 19.42 -15.30 5.65
CA PRO A 85 19.66 -16.66 5.18
C PRO A 85 19.89 -16.50 3.70
N SER A 86 21.14 -16.67 3.27
CA SER A 86 21.57 -16.50 1.89
C SER A 86 20.52 -17.15 1.04
N ARG A 87 19.77 -16.31 0.32
CA ARG A 87 18.82 -16.75 -0.69
C ARG A 87 19.68 -17.62 -1.58
N THR A 88 19.56 -18.94 -1.45
CA THR A 88 20.10 -19.86 -2.43
C THR A 88 19.46 -19.35 -3.69
N ALA A 89 20.24 -18.71 -4.56
CA ALA A 89 19.72 -18.23 -5.82
C ALA A 89 19.02 -19.46 -6.40
N PRO A 90 17.69 -19.41 -6.65
CA PRO A 90 17.05 -20.53 -7.33
C PRO A 90 17.91 -20.75 -8.57
N ALA A 91 18.43 -21.98 -8.73
CA ALA A 91 19.17 -22.36 -9.91
C ALA A 91 18.38 -21.81 -11.11
N PRO A 92 19.02 -21.13 -12.08
CA PRO A 92 18.31 -20.53 -13.19
C PRO A 92 17.33 -21.56 -13.70
N VAL A 93 16.03 -21.29 -13.49
CA VAL A 93 14.97 -22.17 -13.95
C VAL A 93 15.22 -22.24 -15.44
N GLN A 94 15.67 -23.39 -15.92
CA GLN A 94 15.79 -23.62 -17.34
C GLN A 94 14.36 -23.45 -17.87
N VAL A 95 14.08 -22.28 -18.44
CA VAL A 95 12.82 -22.03 -19.12
C VAL A 95 12.76 -23.10 -20.19
N PRO A 96 11.82 -24.07 -20.12
CA PRO A 96 11.67 -25.03 -21.20
C PRO A 96 11.42 -24.22 -22.46
N THR A 97 12.26 -24.41 -23.47
CA THR A 97 12.09 -23.77 -24.77
C THR A 97 10.65 -24.02 -25.22
N PRO A 98 9.82 -22.98 -25.40
CA PRO A 98 8.47 -23.20 -25.87
C PRO A 98 8.53 -23.88 -27.24
N PRO A 99 7.68 -24.87 -27.51
CA PRO A 99 7.59 -25.45 -28.85
C PRO A 99 7.25 -24.34 -29.85
N PRO A 100 7.72 -24.46 -31.11
CA PRO A 100 7.45 -23.47 -32.14
C PRO A 100 5.94 -23.24 -32.23
N LEU A 101 5.51 -21.99 -32.09
CA LEU A 101 4.13 -21.58 -32.26
C LEU A 101 3.71 -21.84 -33.71
N THR A 102 2.97 -22.93 -33.92
CA THR A 102 2.21 -23.14 -35.15
C THR A 102 1.17 -22.04 -35.26
N SER A 103 1.39 -21.12 -36.19
CA SER A 103 0.49 -19.99 -36.43
C SER A 103 -0.90 -20.51 -36.84
N PRO A 104 -1.99 -20.03 -36.24
CA PRO A 104 -3.32 -20.37 -36.72
C PRO A 104 -3.55 -19.82 -38.14
N PRO A 105 -4.35 -20.51 -38.97
CA PRO A 105 -4.66 -20.04 -40.32
C PRO A 105 -5.37 -18.68 -40.26
N LEU A 106 -4.95 -17.77 -41.15
CA LEU A 106 -5.52 -16.44 -41.28
C LEU A 106 -7.04 -16.53 -41.53
N PRO A 107 -7.88 -15.75 -40.82
CA PRO A 107 -9.29 -15.67 -41.17
C PRO A 107 -9.47 -15.07 -42.58
N PRO A 108 -10.52 -15.49 -43.32
CA PRO A 108 -10.80 -14.93 -44.63
C PRO A 108 -11.11 -13.43 -44.53
N ALA A 109 -10.58 -12.68 -45.50
CA ALA A 109 -10.78 -11.24 -45.61
C ALA A 109 -12.27 -10.89 -45.60
N GLN A 110 -12.69 -10.04 -44.66
CA GLN A 110 -14.05 -9.52 -44.62
C GLN A 110 -14.25 -8.50 -45.76
N ALA A 111 -15.35 -8.66 -46.49
CA ALA A 111 -15.73 -7.73 -47.55
C ALA A 111 -16.12 -6.35 -46.98
N PRO A 112 -15.96 -5.26 -47.75
CA PRO A 112 -16.29 -3.92 -47.29
C PRO A 112 -17.79 -3.79 -47.01
N VAL A 113 -18.14 -3.37 -45.79
CA VAL A 113 -19.52 -3.05 -45.41
C VAL A 113 -19.88 -1.71 -46.04
N LEU A 114 -20.91 -1.71 -46.90
CA LEU A 114 -21.47 -0.52 -47.52
C LEU A 114 -22.11 0.37 -46.44
N PRO A 115 -21.87 1.70 -46.40
CA PRO A 115 -22.50 2.57 -45.43
C PRO A 115 -24.02 2.67 -45.65
N ALA A 116 -24.77 2.64 -44.54
CA ALA A 116 -26.22 2.76 -44.54
C ALA A 116 -26.67 4.18 -44.94
N PRO A 117 -27.83 4.33 -45.61
CA PRO A 117 -28.36 5.63 -46.01
C PRO A 117 -28.75 6.46 -44.79
N THR A 118 -28.36 7.73 -44.82
CA THR A 118 -28.59 8.72 -43.78
C THR A 118 -30.10 9.00 -43.63
N GLN A 119 -30.63 8.75 -42.43
CA GLN A 119 -32.04 9.01 -42.12
C GLN A 119 -32.27 10.52 -41.93
N PRO A 120 -33.32 11.12 -42.52
CA PRO A 120 -33.61 12.53 -42.35
C PRO A 120 -34.08 12.86 -40.92
N PRO A 121 -33.83 14.09 -40.44
CA PRO A 121 -34.17 14.49 -39.08
C PRO A 121 -35.67 14.50 -38.83
N ARG A 122 -36.04 14.04 -37.63
CA ARG A 122 -37.42 13.94 -37.15
C ARG A 122 -37.98 15.35 -36.86
N PRO A 123 -39.21 15.69 -37.29
CA PRO A 123 -39.81 17.00 -36.99
C PRO A 123 -40.06 17.17 -35.49
N ALA A 124 -39.83 18.39 -35.00
CA ALA A 124 -40.12 18.77 -33.63
C ALA A 124 -41.64 18.96 -33.45
N THR A 125 -42.19 18.31 -32.43
CA THR A 125 -43.60 18.47 -32.03
C THR A 125 -43.76 19.76 -31.22
N PRO A 126 -44.75 20.63 -31.52
CA PRO A 126 -45.08 21.77 -30.68
C PRO A 126 -46.00 21.34 -29.51
N GLN A 127 -45.64 21.87 -28.33
CA GLN A 127 -46.33 22.00 -27.03
C GLN A 127 -47.47 21.04 -26.68
#